data_AF-A0A0F8VTM3-F1
#
_entry.id   AF-A0A0F8VTM3-F1
#
_cell.length_a   1.000
_cell.length_b   1.000
_cell.length_c   1.000
_cell.angle_alpha   90.00
_cell.angle_beta   90.00
_cell.angle_gamma   90.00
#
_symmetry.space_group_name_H-M   'P 1'
#
loop_
_entity.id
_entity.type
_entity.pdbx_description
1 polymer ?
#
loop_
_entity_poly.entity_id
_entity_poly.type
_entity_poly.pdbx_seq_one_letter_code
_entity_poly.pdbx_strand_id
1 'polypeptide(L)'
;MKLIELHSKEYPGLFTQVDDEDYEWLSKYRWNVFSNHGRSFYAKGKIEGKSINMHRMILSNCREQVDHKDRNGLNNQRNNLRPATQTLNLANVEKRKGVWTSKYKGVCWNKCSKKWQV
;
A
#
# COMPACT_ATOMS: atom_id res chain seq x y z
N MET A 1 4.92 -15.63 -9.58
CA MET A 1 4.79 -14.88 -8.31
C MET A 1 5.40 -15.70 -7.19
N LYS A 2 6.24 -15.07 -6.37
CA LYS A 2 6.91 -15.68 -5.22
C LYS A 2 6.62 -14.93 -3.92
N LEU A 3 6.87 -15.59 -2.80
CA LEU A 3 6.62 -15.07 -1.45
C LEU A 3 7.93 -14.85 -0.70
N ILE A 4 8.09 -13.68 -0.07
CA ILE A 4 9.19 -13.39 0.85
C ILE A 4 8.62 -13.28 2.26
N GLU A 5 9.20 -14.02 3.21
CA GLU A 5 8.81 -13.96 4.62
C GLU A 5 9.15 -12.60 5.24
N LEU A 6 8.24 -12.06 6.05
CA LEU A 6 8.43 -10.83 6.79
C LEU A 6 8.64 -11.12 8.27
N HIS A 7 9.64 -10.47 8.86
CA HIS A 7 9.93 -10.61 10.27
C HIS A 7 9.09 -9.65 11.11
N SER A 8 8.43 -10.19 12.13
CA SER A 8 7.79 -9.41 13.20
C SER A 8 7.56 -10.30 14.41
N LYS A 9 7.71 -9.73 15.62
CA LYS A 9 7.31 -10.41 16.85
C LYS A 9 5.79 -10.36 17.06
N GLU A 10 5.15 -9.27 16.63
CA GLU A 10 3.72 -9.01 16.83
C GLU A 10 2.86 -9.68 15.75
N TYR A 11 3.40 -9.80 14.52
CA TYR A 11 2.70 -10.37 13.36
C TYR A 11 3.55 -11.46 12.69
N PRO A 12 3.77 -12.61 13.34
CA PRO A 12 4.55 -13.72 12.76
C PRO A 12 3.82 -14.35 11.56
N GLY A 13 4.59 -14.98 10.65
CA GLY A 13 4.03 -15.74 9.53
C GLY A 13 3.43 -14.90 8.39
N LEU A 14 3.73 -13.60 8.33
CA LEU A 14 3.35 -12.76 7.21
C LEU A 14 4.35 -12.86 6.06
N PHE A 15 3.82 -12.82 4.84
CA PHE A 15 4.60 -12.85 3.61
C PHE A 15 4.24 -11.66 2.73
N THR A 16 5.17 -11.27 1.87
CA THR A 16 4.90 -10.33 0.78
C THR A 16 5.03 -11.03 -0.57
N GLN A 17 4.10 -10.71 -1.47
CA GLN A 17 4.07 -11.20 -2.85
C GLN A 17 4.92 -10.30 -3.74
N VAL A 18 5.78 -10.90 -4.54
CA VAL A 18 6.64 -10.21 -5.51
C VAL A 18 6.64 -10.95 -6.84
N ASP A 19 7.01 -10.25 -7.92
CA ASP A 19 7.24 -10.89 -9.20
C ASP A 19 8.48 -11.79 -9.16
N ASP A 20 8.50 -12.79 -10.03
CA ASP A 20 9.56 -13.80 -10.05
C ASP A 20 10.92 -13.19 -10.42
N GLU A 21 10.92 -12.15 -11.25
CA GLU A 21 12.10 -11.39 -11.67
C GLU A 21 12.74 -10.58 -10.53
N ASP A 22 11.93 -10.11 -9.58
CA ASP A 22 12.43 -9.30 -8.45
C ASP A 22 12.83 -10.15 -7.25
N TYR A 23 12.35 -11.40 -7.18
CA TYR A 23 12.49 -12.24 -5.99
C TYR A 23 13.94 -12.47 -5.57
N GLU A 24 14.82 -12.89 -6.48
CA GLU A 24 16.21 -13.22 -6.15
C GLU A 24 16.97 -12.00 -5.63
N TRP A 25 16.64 -10.80 -6.12
CA TRP A 25 17.24 -9.56 -5.66
C TRP A 25 16.67 -9.11 -4.32
N LEU A 26 15.35 -9.16 -4.13
CA LEU A 26 14.69 -8.73 -2.90
C LEU A 26 14.96 -9.68 -1.73
N SER A 27 15.16 -10.97 -1.99
CA SER A 27 15.43 -11.99 -0.96
C SER A 27 16.79 -11.84 -0.28
N LYS A 28 17.69 -11.00 -0.83
CA LYS A 28 18.98 -10.67 -0.23
C LYS A 28 18.87 -9.80 1.02
N TYR A 29 17.72 -9.17 1.23
CA TYR A 29 17.49 -8.22 2.31
C TYR A 29 16.56 -8.80 3.38
N ARG A 30 16.76 -8.37 4.62
CA ARG A 30 15.84 -8.66 5.71
C ARG A 30 14.67 -7.68 5.68
N TRP A 31 13.46 -8.20 5.52
CA TRP A 31 12.23 -7.42 5.52
C TRP A 31 11.45 -7.61 6.81
N ASN A 32 10.85 -6.53 7.31
CA ASN A 32 10.02 -6.53 8.52
C ASN A 32 8.61 -6.05 8.18
N VAL A 33 7.66 -6.47 9.00
CA VAL A 33 6.28 -5.98 8.91
C VAL A 33 6.21 -4.59 9.51
N PHE A 34 5.72 -3.63 8.73
CA PHE A 34 5.27 -2.35 9.23
C PHE A 34 3.74 -2.32 9.24
N SER A 35 3.13 -2.18 10.41
CA SER A 35 1.67 -2.04 10.54
C SER A 35 1.31 -0.58 10.74
N ASN A 36 0.25 -0.12 10.04
CA ASN A 36 -0.38 1.16 10.32
C ASN A 36 -1.62 0.93 11.19
N HIS A 37 -1.42 0.91 12.51
CA HIS A 37 -2.46 0.66 13.51
C HIS A 37 -3.31 -0.60 13.22
N GLY A 38 -2.67 -1.67 12.72
CA GLY A 38 -3.33 -2.94 12.36
C GLY A 38 -4.27 -2.88 11.15
N ARG A 39 -4.39 -1.73 10.46
CA ARG A 39 -5.31 -1.57 9.31
C ARG A 39 -4.67 -1.93 7.97
N SER A 40 -3.36 -1.78 7.87
CA SER A 40 -2.60 -2.11 6.66
C SER A 40 -1.19 -2.53 7.06
N PHE A 41 -0.62 -3.43 6.25
CA PHE A 41 0.70 -3.99 6.46
C PHE A 41 1.57 -3.69 5.24
N TYR A 42 2.85 -3.41 5.48
CA TYR A 42 3.83 -3.12 4.44
C TYR A 42 5.14 -3.85 4.73
N ALA A 43 5.82 -4.29 3.68
CA ALA A 43 7.18 -4.80 3.76
C ALA A 43 8.19 -3.63 3.84
N LYS A 44 8.94 -3.57 4.95
CA LYS A 44 9.90 -2.50 5.23
C LYS A 44 11.27 -3.05 5.62
N GLY A 45 12.31 -2.53 4.97
CA GLY A 45 13.70 -2.95 5.17
C GLY A 45 14.58 -1.81 5.68
N LYS A 46 15.82 -2.15 6.03
CA LYS A 46 16.89 -1.19 6.31
C LYS A 46 18.06 -1.48 5.37
N ILE A 47 18.41 -0.52 4.53
CA ILE A 47 19.47 -0.63 3.52
C ILE A 47 20.39 0.58 3.73
N GLU A 48 21.70 0.33 3.90
CA GLU A 48 22.69 1.39 4.14
C GLU A 48 22.31 2.35 5.29
N GLY A 49 21.75 1.80 6.37
CA GLY A 49 21.30 2.60 7.50
C GLY A 49 19.93 3.28 7.32
N LYS A 50 19.40 3.37 6.10
CA LYS A 50 18.14 4.04 5.78
C LYS A 50 16.98 3.06 5.75
N SER A 51 15.84 3.49 6.24
CA SER A 51 14.62 2.68 6.14
C SER A 51 13.94 2.86 4.79
N ILE A 52 13.62 1.76 4.14
CA ILE A 52 13.01 1.75 2.80
C ILE A 52 11.80 0.80 2.77
N ASN A 53 10.76 1.18 2.03
CA ASN A 53 9.64 0.29 1.75
C ASN A 53 9.93 -0.52 0.48
N MET A 54 9.56 -1.80 0.45
CA MET A 54 9.82 -2.69 -0.69
C MET A 54 9.27 -2.13 -2.01
N HIS A 55 8.03 -1.63 -2.02
CA HIS A 55 7.42 -1.05 -3.23
C HIS A 55 8.23 0.10 -3.85
N ARG A 56 8.92 0.91 -3.03
CA ARG A 56 9.77 2.01 -3.53
C ARG A 56 11.07 1.49 -4.11
N MET A 57 11.56 0.36 -3.60
CA MET A 57 12.74 -0.29 -4.12
C MET A 57 12.47 -0.83 -5.53
N ILE A 58 11.33 -1.50 -5.72
CA ILE A 58 10.92 -2.09 -7.00
C ILE A 58 10.71 -1.00 -8.07
N LEU A 59 10.04 0.11 -7.71
CA LEU A 59 9.85 1.28 -8.59
C LEU A 59 10.82 2.41 -8.25
N SER A 60 12.11 2.10 -8.09
CA SER A 60 13.16 3.05 -7.68
C SER A 60 13.32 4.29 -8.56
N ASN A 61 12.89 4.23 -9.82
CA ASN A 61 12.93 5.36 -10.76
C ASN A 61 11.75 6.35 -10.58
N CYS A 62 10.83 6.11 -9.65
CA CYS A 62 9.69 6.98 -9.41
C CYS A 62 10.03 8.09 -8.40
N ARG A 63 10.09 9.34 -8.87
CA ARG A 63 10.23 10.52 -7.99
C ARG A 63 8.97 10.79 -7.15
N GLU A 64 7.82 10.34 -7.64
CA GLU A 64 6.53 10.48 -6.96
C GLU A 64 6.32 9.39 -5.90
N GLN A 65 5.20 9.43 -5.18
CA GLN A 65 4.84 8.32 -4.31
C GLN A 65 4.49 7.09 -5.16
N VAL A 66 4.64 5.91 -4.57
CA VAL A 66 4.23 4.65 -5.19
C VAL A 66 3.06 4.12 -4.37
N ASP A 67 1.98 3.77 -5.06
CA ASP A 67 0.71 3.31 -4.49
C ASP A 67 0.40 1.87 -4.95
N HIS A 68 -0.34 1.14 -4.12
CA HIS A 68 -0.83 -0.21 -4.39
C HIS A 68 -2.25 -0.14 -4.94
N LYS A 69 -2.46 -0.57 -6.19
CA LYS A 69 -3.78 -0.53 -6.85
C LYS A 69 -4.85 -1.27 -6.05
N ASP A 70 -4.49 -2.42 -5.48
CA ASP A 70 -5.37 -3.25 -4.64
C ASP A 70 -5.44 -2.83 -3.16
N ARG A 71 -4.66 -1.83 -2.74
CA ARG A 71 -4.52 -1.35 -1.35
C ARG A 71 -3.91 -2.36 -0.39
N ASN A 72 -3.35 -3.46 -0.89
CA ASN A 72 -2.64 -4.44 -0.10
C ASN A 72 -1.14 -4.13 -0.13
N GLY A 73 -0.63 -3.52 0.95
CA GLY A 73 0.79 -3.17 1.06
C GLY A 73 1.76 -4.37 1.10
N LEU A 74 1.25 -5.60 1.19
CA LEU A 74 2.02 -6.84 1.08
C LEU A 74 2.03 -7.41 -0.35
N ASN A 75 1.24 -6.86 -1.29
CA ASN A 75 1.28 -7.23 -2.69
C ASN A 75 2.19 -6.29 -3.48
N ASN A 76 3.48 -6.61 -3.54
CA ASN A 76 4.50 -5.77 -4.17
C ASN A 76 4.82 -6.19 -5.62
N GLN A 77 3.92 -6.93 -6.30
CA GLN A 77 4.03 -7.20 -7.73
C GLN A 77 3.95 -5.90 -8.54
N ARG A 78 4.82 -5.72 -9.54
CA ARG A 78 4.95 -4.53 -10.38
C ARG A 78 3.63 -4.13 -11.03
N ASN A 79 2.83 -5.11 -11.46
CA ASN A 79 1.51 -4.86 -12.04
C ASN A 79 0.52 -4.22 -11.05
N ASN A 80 0.72 -4.41 -9.74
CA ASN A 80 -0.09 -3.85 -8.66
C ASN A 80 0.44 -2.49 -8.19
N LEU A 81 1.71 -2.19 -8.47
CA LEU A 81 2.31 -0.91 -8.13
C LEU A 81 2.03 0.15 -9.21
N ARG A 82 1.93 1.41 -8.80
CA ARG A 82 1.86 2.55 -9.72
C ARG A 82 2.51 3.80 -9.13
N PRO A 83 3.09 4.68 -9.96
CA PRO A 83 3.30 6.07 -9.59
C PRO A 83 1.96 6.71 -9.19
N ALA A 84 1.97 7.46 -8.11
CA ALA A 84 0.81 8.16 -7.61
C ALA A 84 1.21 9.53 -7.06
N THR A 85 0.50 10.55 -7.50
CA THR A 85 0.48 11.83 -6.81
C THR A 85 -0.18 11.67 -5.45
N GLN A 86 0.07 12.61 -4.54
CA GLN A 86 -0.56 12.62 -3.22
C GLN A 86 -2.10 12.53 -3.33
N THR A 87 -2.69 13.22 -4.31
CA THR A 87 -4.14 13.20 -4.58
C THR A 87 -4.62 11.81 -4.99
N LEU A 88 -3.91 11.14 -5.90
CA LEU A 88 -4.26 9.78 -6.34
C LEU A 88 -4.16 8.76 -5.19
N ASN A 89 -3.11 8.88 -4.37
CA ASN A 89 -2.94 8.04 -3.18
C ASN A 89 -4.10 8.24 -2.18
N LEU A 90 -4.46 9.49 -1.86
CA LEU A 90 -5.59 9.81 -0.97
C LEU A 90 -6.95 9.34 -1.54
N ALA A 91 -7.13 9.46 -2.86
CA ALA A 91 -8.31 8.94 -3.54
C ALA A 91 -8.40 7.42 -3.43
N ASN A 92 -7.28 6.70 -3.37
CA ASN A 92 -7.23 5.25 -3.23
C ASN A 92 -7.39 4.73 -1.79
N VAL A 93 -7.49 5.58 -0.77
CA VAL A 93 -7.73 5.09 0.61
C VAL A 93 -9.11 4.43 0.72
N GLU A 94 -9.35 3.56 1.70
CA GLU A 94 -10.73 3.12 1.99
C GLU A 94 -11.60 4.31 2.47
N LYS A 95 -12.91 4.28 2.17
CA LYS A 95 -13.82 5.25 2.80
C LYS A 95 -13.86 4.94 4.30
N ARG A 96 -13.73 5.97 5.16
CA ARG A 96 -13.76 5.76 6.62
C ARG A 96 -15.04 5.01 7.01
N LYS A 97 -14.97 4.09 7.97
CA LYS A 97 -16.18 3.41 8.48
C LYS A 97 -17.13 4.45 9.10
N GLY A 98 -18.42 4.37 8.77
CA GLY A 98 -19.43 5.32 9.22
C GLY A 98 -20.74 5.24 8.42
N VAL A 99 -21.75 5.99 8.83
CA VAL A 99 -23.01 6.15 8.10
C VAL A 99 -22.81 7.21 7.02
N TRP A 100 -22.78 6.78 5.77
CA TRP A 100 -22.60 7.67 4.62
C TRP A 100 -23.86 7.69 3.77
N THR A 101 -24.14 8.84 3.17
CA THR A 101 -25.25 9.00 2.23
C THR A 101 -24.91 8.52 0.82
N SER A 102 -23.63 8.24 0.52
CA SER A 102 -23.17 7.73 -0.78
C SER A 102 -22.10 6.66 -0.60
N LYS A 103 -22.03 5.74 -1.55
CA LYS A 103 -20.89 4.81 -1.68
C LYS A 103 -19.63 5.46 -2.27
N TYR A 104 -19.79 6.56 -3.02
CA TYR A 104 -18.68 7.26 -3.68
C TYR A 104 -18.00 8.24 -2.70
N LYS A 105 -16.69 8.47 -2.88
CA LYS A 105 -15.93 9.49 -2.13
C LYS A 105 -16.22 10.89 -2.69
N GLY A 106 -16.20 11.91 -1.83
CA GLY A 106 -16.59 13.29 -2.19
C GLY A 106 -18.10 13.47 -2.32
N VAL A 107 -18.82 12.44 -2.75
CA VAL A 107 -20.27 12.53 -2.97
C VAL A 107 -21.07 12.45 -1.67
N CYS A 108 -21.97 13.40 -1.46
CA CYS A 108 -22.95 13.37 -0.36
C CYS A 108 -24.35 13.83 -0.81
N TRP A 109 -25.39 13.31 -0.15
CA TRP A 109 -26.76 13.79 -0.33
C TRP A 109 -27.03 15.00 0.56
N ASN A 110 -27.36 16.14 -0.05
CA ASN A 110 -27.80 17.32 0.67
C ASN A 110 -29.32 17.26 0.87
N LYS A 111 -29.76 17.10 2.12
CA LYS A 111 -31.19 16.99 2.46
C LYS A 111 -31.96 18.29 2.23
N CYS A 112 -31.34 19.44 2.44
CA CYS A 112 -31.98 20.74 2.32
C CYS A 112 -32.28 21.09 0.86
N SER A 113 -31.30 20.86 -0.03
CA SER A 113 -31.46 21.13 -1.45
C SER A 113 -32.03 19.95 -2.25
N LYS A 114 -32.18 18.78 -1.61
CA LYS A 114 -32.60 17.50 -2.23
C LYS A 114 -31.76 17.14 -3.47
N LYS A 115 -30.45 17.36 -3.40
CA LYS A 115 -29.50 17.14 -4.51
C LYS A 115 -28.22 16.46 -4.05
N TRP A 116 -27.58 15.74 -4.97
CA TRP A 116 -26.23 15.23 -4.79
C TRP A 116 -25.20 16.35 -4.93
N GLN A 117 -24.19 16.36 -4.07
CA GLN A 117 -23.03 17.25 -4.13
C GLN A 117 -21.75 16.40 -4.25
N VAL A 118 -20.73 16.94 -4.90
CA VAL A 118 -19.39 16.35 -5.12
C VAL A 118 -18.32 17.20 -4.46
#